data_AF-A0A172WTA9-F1
#
_entry.id   AF-A0A172WTA9-F1
#
_cell.length_a   1.000
_cell.length_b   1.000
_cell.length_c   1.000
_cell.angle_alpha   90.00
_cell.angle_beta   90.00
_cell.angle_gamma   90.00
#
_symmetry.space_group_name_H-M   'P 1'
#
loop_
_entity.id
_entity.type
_entity.pdbx_description
1 polymer ?
#
loop_
_entity_poly.entity_id
_entity_poly.type
_entity_poly.pdbx_seq_one_letter_code
_entity_poly.pdbx_strand_id
1 'polypeptide(L)'
;MIDWLMKNQQLVSLLISLSTLLVWMFYAHLLLRNFRRQRQPSLLINRGAGKGLGSLCIISNMSAEPMFINQLVVSVVTSRGPLEVDITDIRQSMEDDVSPDLAIHQTTHQGPLSSGDFIHVGTFQGMLRRVAELNGIELQGHQPVGDWQFHCMEIRAVAFYGPERHPLGVLRRFKLGDLTDPECRLVPESPFTHQLTSWRDRRRVRAWLSEGLND
;
A
#
# COMPACT_ATOMS: atom_id res chain seq x y z
N MET A 1 -47.48 -39.13 -27.76
CA MET A 1 -46.34 -38.48 -27.06
C MET A 1 -45.87 -37.23 -27.81
N ILE A 2 -45.68 -37.31 -29.13
CA ILE A 2 -45.37 -36.14 -29.99
C ILE A 2 -46.52 -35.12 -30.01
N ASP A 3 -47.79 -35.55 -30.02
CA ASP A 3 -48.95 -34.62 -30.03
C ASP A 3 -49.07 -33.77 -28.76
N TRP A 4 -48.65 -34.29 -27.60
CA TRP A 4 -48.62 -33.54 -26.34
C TRP A 4 -47.54 -32.44 -26.36
N LEU A 5 -46.41 -32.74 -27.02
CA LEU A 5 -45.31 -31.79 -27.22
C LEU A 5 -45.71 -30.69 -28.20
N MET A 6 -46.44 -31.01 -29.27
CA MET A 6 -46.97 -30.02 -30.22
C MET A 6 -48.03 -29.11 -29.59
N LYS A 7 -48.92 -29.66 -28.74
CA LYS A 7 -49.95 -28.87 -28.05
C LYS A 7 -49.39 -27.91 -26.99
N ASN A 8 -48.27 -28.27 -26.35
CA ASN A 8 -47.62 -27.47 -25.30
C ASN A 8 -46.30 -26.84 -25.75
N GLN A 9 -46.04 -26.79 -27.06
CA GLN A 9 -44.77 -26.33 -27.63
C GLN A 9 -44.37 -24.94 -27.14
N GLN A 10 -45.35 -24.06 -26.94
CA GLN A 10 -45.14 -22.70 -26.45
C GLN A 10 -44.64 -22.67 -24.99
N LEU A 11 -45.19 -23.53 -24.12
CA LEU A 11 -44.74 -23.66 -22.73
C LEU A 11 -43.35 -24.29 -22.65
N VAL A 12 -43.08 -25.32 -23.46
CA VAL A 12 -41.77 -25.97 -23.54
C VAL A 12 -40.72 -24.98 -24.05
N SER A 13 -41.02 -24.21 -25.09
CA SER A 13 -40.12 -23.19 -25.62
C SER A 13 -39.86 -22.09 -24.58
N LEU A 14 -40.88 -21.65 -23.84
CA LEU A 14 -40.72 -20.65 -22.78
C LEU A 14 -39.84 -21.18 -21.64
N LEU A 15 -40.01 -22.44 -21.26
CA LEU A 15 -39.14 -23.12 -20.27
C LEU A 15 -37.69 -23.22 -20.73
N ILE A 16 -37.45 -23.59 -22.00
CA ILE A 16 -36.11 -23.67 -22.58
C ILE A 16 -35.47 -22.27 -22.62
N SER A 17 -36.21 -21.25 -23.06
CA SER A 17 -35.74 -19.85 -23.06
C SER A 17 -35.41 -19.36 -21.65
N LEU A 18 -36.26 -19.64 -20.67
CA LEU A 18 -36.03 -19.28 -19.26
C LEU A 18 -34.81 -20.00 -18.69
N SER A 19 -34.66 -21.29 -18.97
CA SER A 19 -33.50 -22.09 -18.55
C SER A 19 -32.20 -21.57 -19.18
N THR A 20 -32.24 -21.21 -20.45
CA THR A 20 -31.11 -20.61 -21.17
C THR A 20 -30.74 -19.26 -20.54
N LEU A 21 -31.74 -18.42 -20.22
CA LEU A 21 -31.52 -17.14 -19.53
C LEU A 21 -30.91 -17.31 -18.13
N LEU A 22 -31.33 -18.33 -17.38
CA LEU A 22 -30.74 -18.67 -16.08
C LEU A 22 -29.28 -19.08 -16.20
N VAL A 23 -28.93 -19.90 -17.21
CA VAL A 23 -27.54 -20.26 -17.49
C VAL A 23 -26.72 -19.01 -17.80
N TRP A 24 -27.23 -18.10 -18.65
CA TRP A 24 -26.57 -16.82 -18.92
C TRP A 24 -26.41 -15.95 -17.67
N MET A 25 -27.42 -15.86 -16.81
CA MET A 25 -27.30 -15.12 -15.55
C MET A 25 -26.25 -15.73 -14.63
N PHE A 26 -26.17 -17.06 -14.56
CA PHE A 26 -25.15 -17.76 -13.79
C PHE A 26 -23.74 -17.46 -14.33
N TYR A 27 -23.54 -17.55 -15.65
CA TYR A 27 -22.27 -17.20 -16.29
C TYR A 27 -21.91 -15.73 -16.07
N ALA A 28 -22.87 -14.81 -16.23
CA ALA A 28 -22.66 -13.39 -15.97
C ALA A 28 -22.25 -13.13 -14.52
N HIS A 29 -22.89 -13.80 -13.56
CA HIS A 29 -22.55 -13.70 -12.14
C HIS A 29 -21.15 -14.24 -11.84
N LEU A 30 -20.76 -15.36 -12.43
CA LEU A 30 -19.42 -15.94 -12.29
C LEU A 30 -18.35 -15.02 -12.88
N LEU A 31 -18.59 -14.48 -14.08
CA LEU A 31 -17.70 -13.50 -14.71
C LEU A 31 -17.55 -12.25 -13.84
N LEU A 32 -18.66 -11.67 -13.37
CA LEU A 32 -18.62 -10.48 -12.52
C LEU A 32 -17.83 -10.71 -11.23
N ARG A 33 -17.98 -11.87 -10.59
CA ARG A 33 -17.21 -12.24 -9.39
C ARG A 33 -15.72 -12.39 -9.71
N ASN A 34 -15.38 -13.04 -10.82
CA ASN A 34 -13.99 -13.23 -11.21
C ASN A 34 -13.32 -11.89 -11.55
N PHE A 35 -13.98 -11.05 -12.36
CA PHE A 35 -13.50 -9.71 -12.69
C PHE A 35 -13.30 -8.84 -11.44
N ARG A 36 -14.24 -8.90 -10.49
CA ARG A 36 -14.12 -8.16 -9.23
C ARG A 36 -12.94 -8.63 -8.38
N ARG A 37 -12.69 -9.95 -8.30
CA ARG A 37 -11.59 -10.51 -7.50
C ARG A 37 -10.22 -10.22 -8.13
N GLN A 38 -10.10 -10.33 -9.45
CA GLN A 38 -8.83 -10.15 -10.15
C GLN A 38 -8.35 -8.69 -10.15
N ARG A 39 -9.27 -7.73 -10.09
CA ARG A 39 -8.96 -6.28 -10.17
C ARG A 39 -8.88 -5.58 -8.81
N GLN A 40 -8.87 -6.30 -7.69
CA GLN A 40 -8.68 -5.64 -6.39
C GLN A 40 -7.22 -5.19 -6.30
N PRO A 41 -6.96 -3.87 -6.20
CA PRO A 41 -5.61 -3.40 -6.02
C PRO A 41 -5.15 -3.79 -4.62
N SER A 42 -3.95 -4.31 -4.50
CA SER A 42 -3.36 -4.74 -3.24
C SER A 42 -1.89 -4.35 -3.16
N LEU A 43 -1.58 -3.38 -2.31
CA LEU A 43 -0.21 -3.09 -1.89
C LEU A 43 0.04 -3.64 -0.49
N LEU A 44 1.23 -4.18 -0.30
CA LEU A 44 1.69 -4.71 0.97
C LEU A 44 2.94 -3.94 1.41
N ILE A 45 2.88 -3.31 2.58
CA ILE A 45 4.05 -2.76 3.25
C ILE A 45 4.55 -3.86 4.17
N ASN A 46 5.79 -4.31 4.04
CA ASN A 46 6.38 -5.31 4.90
C ASN A 46 7.77 -4.92 5.40
N ARG A 47 8.19 -5.60 6.46
CA ARG A 47 9.55 -5.52 6.98
C ARG A 47 10.37 -6.68 6.43
N GLY A 48 11.47 -6.37 5.77
CA GLY A 48 12.48 -7.32 5.30
C GLY A 48 13.76 -7.30 6.15
N ALA A 49 14.56 -8.37 6.04
CA ALA A 49 15.93 -8.43 6.54
C ALA A 49 16.15 -8.11 8.04
N GLY A 50 15.19 -8.43 8.92
CA GLY A 50 15.41 -8.33 10.37
C GLY A 50 14.16 -8.08 11.22
N LYS A 51 14.36 -7.96 12.53
CA LYS A 51 13.30 -7.69 13.54
C LYS A 51 13.46 -6.35 14.29
N GLY A 52 14.61 -5.68 14.16
CA GLY A 52 14.89 -4.40 14.82
C GLY A 52 14.75 -3.18 13.90
N LEU A 53 15.12 -2.00 14.39
CA LEU A 53 15.15 -0.74 13.62
C LEU A 53 16.04 -0.78 12.37
N GLY A 54 17.08 -1.62 12.34
CA GLY A 54 17.93 -1.82 11.15
C GLY A 54 17.26 -2.57 10.00
N SER A 55 16.04 -3.09 10.20
CA SER A 55 15.32 -3.81 9.15
C SER A 55 14.90 -2.90 8.00
N LEU A 56 14.78 -3.48 6.80
CA LEU A 56 14.33 -2.75 5.61
C LEU A 56 12.81 -2.70 5.57
N CYS A 57 12.26 -1.55 5.20
CA CYS A 57 10.88 -1.43 4.78
C CYS A 57 10.77 -1.69 3.27
N ILE A 58 9.87 -2.58 2.90
CA ILE A 58 9.63 -3.00 1.52
C ILE A 58 8.15 -2.76 1.20
N ILE A 59 7.87 -2.21 0.03
CA ILE A 59 6.50 -2.07 -0.49
C ILE A 59 6.38 -2.98 -1.71
N SER A 60 5.45 -3.93 -1.67
CA SER A 60 5.24 -4.91 -2.73
C SER A 60 3.88 -4.72 -3.38
N ASN A 61 3.84 -4.80 -4.72
CA ASN A 61 2.60 -4.81 -5.48
C ASN A 61 2.09 -6.24 -5.63
N MET A 62 0.95 -6.53 -5.01
CA MET A 62 0.25 -7.81 -5.11
C MET A 62 -1.01 -7.69 -5.99
N SER A 63 -1.17 -6.58 -6.71
CA SER A 63 -2.26 -6.36 -7.67
C SER A 63 -1.95 -7.04 -8.98
N ALA A 64 -2.99 -7.42 -9.74
CA ALA A 64 -2.81 -8.02 -11.07
C ALA A 64 -2.20 -7.07 -12.11
N GLU A 65 -2.29 -5.75 -11.90
CA GLU A 65 -1.77 -4.73 -12.82
C GLU A 65 -0.75 -3.81 -12.14
N PRO A 66 0.11 -3.13 -12.92
CA PRO A 66 1.11 -2.20 -12.39
C PRO A 66 0.48 -1.05 -11.58
N MET A 67 1.21 -0.61 -10.57
CA MET A 67 0.82 0.49 -9.68
C MET A 67 1.89 1.56 -9.67
N PHE A 68 1.52 2.82 -9.84
CA PHE A 68 2.47 3.92 -9.76
C PHE A 68 2.51 4.49 -8.34
N ILE A 69 3.64 4.37 -7.66
CA ILE A 69 3.82 4.97 -6.33
C ILE A 69 4.07 6.47 -6.52
N ASN A 70 3.19 7.29 -5.96
CA ASN A 70 3.24 8.74 -6.10
C ASN A 70 3.85 9.42 -4.88
N GLN A 71 3.46 8.97 -3.68
CA GLN A 71 3.88 9.61 -2.44
C GLN A 71 4.08 8.56 -1.35
N LEU A 72 5.09 8.78 -0.54
CA LEU A 72 5.43 7.98 0.62
C LEU A 72 5.69 8.90 1.81
N VAL A 73 4.82 8.83 2.80
CA VAL A 73 4.90 9.64 4.02
C VAL A 73 5.17 8.73 5.21
N VAL A 74 6.12 9.13 6.05
CA VAL A 74 6.38 8.49 7.33
C VAL A 74 5.95 9.42 8.44
N SER A 75 5.15 8.89 9.35
CA SER A 75 4.63 9.59 10.52
C SER A 75 5.12 8.91 11.78
N VAL A 76 5.82 9.62 12.65
CA VAL A 76 6.25 9.12 13.97
C VAL A 76 5.37 9.75 15.03
N VAL A 77 4.59 8.91 15.73
CA VAL A 77 3.74 9.33 16.84
C VAL A 77 4.60 9.51 18.08
N THR A 78 4.67 10.75 18.54
CA THR A 78 5.42 11.13 19.74
C THR A 78 4.50 11.54 20.89
N SER A 79 5.05 11.70 22.09
CA SER A 79 4.34 12.24 23.26
C SER A 79 3.75 13.63 23.05
N ARG A 80 4.28 14.43 22.11
CA ARG A 80 3.82 15.80 21.81
C ARG A 80 3.02 15.92 20.52
N GLY A 81 2.76 14.80 19.83
CA GLY A 81 2.00 14.75 18.59
C GLY A 81 2.68 13.93 17.49
N PRO A 82 1.98 13.69 16.36
CA PRO A 82 2.55 13.04 15.19
C PRO A 82 3.49 13.98 14.44
N LEU A 83 4.69 13.50 14.12
CA LEU A 83 5.66 14.18 13.25
C LEU A 83 5.60 13.50 11.89
N GLU A 84 5.18 14.21 10.86
CA GLU A 84 5.03 13.66 9.51
C GLU A 84 6.12 14.22 8.60
N VAL A 85 6.70 13.35 7.79
CA VAL A 85 7.73 13.70 6.82
C VAL A 85 7.47 12.96 5.53
N ASP A 86 7.53 13.69 4.43
CA ASP A 86 7.54 13.12 3.10
C ASP A 86 8.93 12.53 2.77
N ILE A 87 8.95 11.24 2.41
CA ILE A 87 10.16 10.43 2.13
C ILE A 87 10.23 10.06 0.64
N THR A 88 9.31 10.58 -0.17
CA THR A 88 9.18 10.24 -1.58
C THR A 88 10.46 10.50 -2.40
N ASP A 89 11.26 11.48 -1.99
CA ASP A 89 12.44 11.98 -2.69
C ASP A 89 13.78 11.42 -2.18
N ILE A 90 13.77 10.32 -1.42
CA ILE A 90 15.01 9.80 -0.84
C ILE A 90 15.91 9.15 -1.91
N ARG A 91 17.02 9.84 -2.17
CA ARG A 91 18.24 9.32 -2.80
C ARG A 91 18.77 8.14 -1.98
N GLN A 92 18.61 6.92 -2.46
CA GLN A 92 19.52 5.85 -2.02
C GLN A 92 20.89 6.16 -2.64
N SER A 93 21.81 6.69 -1.83
CA SER A 93 23.24 6.64 -2.16
C SER A 93 23.66 5.17 -2.11
N MET A 94 23.38 4.43 -3.19
CA MET A 94 24.24 3.32 -3.55
C MET A 94 25.55 3.95 -4.01
N GLU A 95 26.58 3.81 -3.17
CA GLU A 95 27.96 4.04 -3.60
C GLU A 95 28.25 3.14 -4.81
N ASP A 96 28.70 3.81 -5.86
CA ASP A 96 29.45 3.37 -7.03
C ASP A 96 28.84 2.37 -8.05
N ASP A 97 28.79 2.88 -9.29
CA ASP A 97 28.88 2.16 -10.57
C ASP A 97 27.61 1.60 -11.24
N VAL A 98 26.57 2.44 -11.38
CA VAL A 98 25.43 2.12 -12.26
C VAL A 98 25.17 3.25 -13.27
N SER A 99 24.97 2.85 -14.53
CA SER A 99 24.79 3.71 -15.70
C SER A 99 23.63 4.73 -15.55
N PRO A 100 23.73 5.92 -16.17
CA PRO A 100 22.82 7.07 -15.94
C PRO A 100 21.34 6.78 -16.24
N ASP A 101 21.04 5.85 -17.14
CA ASP A 101 19.67 5.51 -17.54
C ASP A 101 18.97 4.55 -16.55
N LEU A 102 19.73 3.74 -15.79
CA LEU A 102 19.18 2.90 -14.72
C LEU A 102 19.00 3.69 -13.41
N ALA A 103 19.77 4.78 -13.26
CA ALA A 103 19.75 5.62 -12.08
C ALA A 103 18.38 6.26 -11.85
N ILE A 104 17.68 6.75 -12.88
CA ILE A 104 16.41 7.49 -12.68
C ILE A 104 15.31 6.63 -12.05
N HIS A 105 15.19 5.35 -12.42
CA HIS A 105 14.24 4.41 -11.80
C HIS A 105 14.64 3.94 -10.39
N GLN A 106 15.90 4.16 -10.01
CA GLN A 106 16.46 3.84 -8.69
C GLN A 106 16.68 5.09 -7.82
N THR A 107 16.44 6.30 -8.37
CA THR A 107 16.78 7.59 -7.74
C THR A 107 15.62 8.16 -6.94
N THR A 108 14.37 7.80 -7.25
CA THR A 108 13.18 8.21 -6.50
C THR A 108 12.42 6.99 -6.02
N HIS A 109 11.80 7.06 -4.84
CA HIS A 109 10.86 6.04 -4.37
C HIS A 109 9.51 6.11 -5.12
N GLN A 110 9.46 6.90 -6.20
CA GLN A 110 8.35 7.04 -7.11
C GLN A 110 8.59 6.23 -8.37
N GLY A 111 7.54 5.60 -8.86
CA GLY A 111 7.65 4.88 -10.12
C GLY A 111 6.58 3.82 -10.31
N PRO A 112 6.49 3.28 -11.54
CA PRO A 112 5.65 2.14 -11.83
C PRO A 112 6.23 0.88 -11.17
N LEU A 113 5.40 0.20 -10.39
CA LEU A 113 5.68 -1.07 -9.75
C LEU A 113 4.86 -2.16 -10.44
N SER A 114 5.52 -3.08 -11.15
CA SER A 114 4.84 -4.16 -11.85
C SER A 114 4.14 -5.12 -10.87
N SER A 115 3.24 -5.96 -11.38
CA SER A 115 2.60 -7.01 -10.59
C SER A 115 3.64 -7.98 -10.03
N GLY A 116 3.64 -8.19 -8.72
CA GLY A 116 4.59 -9.06 -8.02
C GLY A 116 5.91 -8.40 -7.63
N ASP A 117 6.22 -7.21 -8.15
CA ASP A 117 7.46 -6.50 -7.85
C ASP A 117 7.40 -5.78 -6.50
N PHE A 118 8.57 -5.35 -6.01
CA PHE A 118 8.69 -4.58 -4.78
C PHE A 118 9.72 -3.46 -4.90
N ILE A 119 9.52 -2.40 -4.12
CA ILE A 119 10.52 -1.34 -3.91
C ILE A 119 11.05 -1.36 -2.48
N HIS A 120 12.31 -0.97 -2.34
CA HIS A 120 12.92 -0.71 -1.04
C HIS A 120 12.71 0.74 -0.65
N VAL A 121 12.10 0.97 0.51
CA VAL A 121 11.93 2.31 1.08
C VAL A 121 13.18 2.77 1.83
N GLY A 122 13.96 1.82 2.35
CA GLY A 122 15.10 2.07 3.22
C GLY A 122 14.92 1.43 4.59
N THR A 123 15.81 1.72 5.52
CA THR A 123 15.75 1.17 6.87
C THR A 123 14.84 1.99 7.77
N PHE A 124 14.17 1.31 8.71
CA PHE A 124 13.34 2.00 9.69
C PHE A 124 14.12 2.99 10.56
N GLN A 125 15.38 2.67 10.88
CA GLN A 125 16.31 3.57 11.54
C GLN A 125 16.59 4.83 10.72
N GLY A 126 16.83 4.69 9.41
CA GLY A 126 17.09 5.83 8.52
C GLY A 126 15.89 6.77 8.46
N MET A 127 14.69 6.20 8.31
CA MET A 127 13.44 6.97 8.33
C MET A 127 13.23 7.69 9.67
N LEU A 128 13.45 7.00 10.80
CA LEU A 128 13.32 7.60 12.14
C LEU A 128 14.29 8.76 12.35
N ARG A 129 15.56 8.57 11.95
CA ARG A 129 16.58 9.61 12.04
C ARG A 129 16.19 10.83 11.22
N ARG A 130 15.69 10.62 9.99
CA ARG A 130 15.28 11.70 9.11
C ARG A 130 14.10 12.50 9.67
N VAL A 131 13.11 11.82 10.23
CA VAL A 131 11.98 12.47 10.90
C VAL A 131 12.47 13.34 12.06
N ALA A 132 13.42 12.85 12.87
CA ALA A 132 13.99 13.63 13.95
C ALA A 132 14.79 14.84 13.44
N GLU A 133 15.66 14.66 12.44
CA GLU A 133 16.48 15.74 11.85
C GLU A 133 15.63 16.89 11.31
N LEU A 134 14.59 16.59 10.52
CA LEU A 134 13.73 17.61 9.92
C LEU A 134 12.88 18.36 10.95
N ASN A 135 12.62 17.74 12.11
CA ASN A 135 11.88 18.35 13.20
C ASN A 135 12.82 18.94 14.29
N GLY A 136 14.13 18.99 14.04
CA GLY A 136 15.12 19.57 14.97
C GLY A 136 15.27 18.79 16.28
N ILE A 137 14.98 17.48 16.28
CA ILE A 137 15.11 16.61 17.45
C ILE A 137 16.47 15.94 17.41
N GLU A 138 17.31 16.23 18.40
CA GLU A 138 18.58 15.52 18.59
C GLU A 138 18.32 14.07 19.02
N LEU A 139 19.02 13.12 18.40
CA LEU A 139 18.96 11.71 18.74
C LEU A 139 20.29 11.25 19.36
N GLN A 140 20.23 10.62 20.53
CA GLN A 140 21.34 9.80 21.05
C GLN A 140 21.10 8.35 20.64
N GLY A 141 21.70 7.95 19.52
CA GLY A 141 21.46 6.64 18.90
C GLY A 141 20.07 6.58 18.26
N HIS A 142 19.11 5.95 18.94
CA HIS A 142 17.71 5.84 18.52
C HIS A 142 16.74 6.61 19.42
N GLN A 143 17.21 7.08 20.57
CA GLN A 143 16.38 7.77 21.55
C GLN A 143 16.43 9.28 21.31
N PRO A 144 15.26 9.96 21.28
CA PRO A 144 15.24 11.42 21.25
C PRO A 144 15.75 12.00 22.57
N VAL A 145 16.56 13.05 22.47
CA VAL A 145 17.12 13.75 23.62
C VAL A 145 16.03 14.64 24.25
N GLY A 146 15.82 14.51 25.57
CA GLY A 146 14.83 15.27 26.34
C GLY A 146 13.54 14.48 26.65
N ASP A 147 12.43 15.18 26.90
CA ASP A 147 11.12 14.60 27.30
C ASP A 147 10.30 14.01 26.14
N TRP A 148 10.94 13.75 25.01
CA TRP A 148 10.28 13.18 23.84
C TRP A 148 10.24 11.66 23.98
N GLN A 149 9.07 11.06 23.72
CA GLN A 149 8.94 9.61 23.62
C GLN A 149 8.34 9.25 22.28
N PHE A 150 8.98 8.35 21.54
CA PHE A 150 8.43 7.82 20.30
C PHE A 150 7.69 6.52 20.59
N HIS A 151 6.40 6.48 20.24
CA HIS A 151 5.55 5.34 20.56
C HIS A 151 5.32 4.43 19.36
N CYS A 152 5.06 5.03 18.19
CA CYS A 152 4.71 4.31 16.98
C CYS A 152 5.27 5.02 15.76
N MET A 153 5.60 4.24 14.74
CA MET A 153 5.92 4.73 13.42
C MET A 153 4.89 4.17 12.43
N GLU A 154 4.33 5.05 11.62
CA GLU A 154 3.33 4.77 10.61
C GLU A 154 3.93 5.08 9.23
N ILE A 155 3.86 4.11 8.34
CA ILE A 155 4.27 4.27 6.94
C ILE A 155 3.00 4.34 6.12
N ARG A 156 2.87 5.41 5.34
CA ARG A 156 1.76 5.66 4.42
C ARG A 156 2.31 5.74 3.01
N ALA A 157 1.69 5.03 2.08
CA ALA A 157 1.99 5.19 0.66
C ALA A 157 0.70 5.49 -0.10
N VAL A 158 0.81 6.40 -1.06
CA VAL A 158 -0.25 6.74 -2.02
C VAL A 158 0.21 6.31 -3.39
N ALA A 159 -0.62 5.49 -4.05
CA ALA A 159 -0.32 4.96 -5.36
C ALA A 159 -1.52 5.05 -6.30
N PHE A 160 -1.25 5.22 -7.59
CA PHE A 160 -2.25 5.21 -8.64
C PHE A 160 -2.31 3.83 -9.29
N TYR A 161 -3.51 3.28 -9.35
CA TYR A 161 -3.78 2.03 -10.04
C TYR A 161 -4.31 2.35 -11.43
N GLY A 162 -3.62 1.92 -12.49
CA GLY A 162 -3.93 2.32 -13.88
C GLY A 162 -5.41 2.20 -14.28
N PRO A 163 -6.10 1.09 -13.97
CA PRO A 163 -7.52 0.91 -14.25
C PRO A 163 -8.49 1.77 -13.44
N GLU A 164 -8.04 2.35 -12.33
CA GLU A 164 -8.90 3.02 -11.36
C GLU A 164 -8.58 4.51 -11.28
N ARG A 165 -9.63 5.35 -11.34
CA ARG A 165 -9.47 6.81 -11.31
C ARG A 165 -9.08 7.37 -9.93
N HIS A 166 -9.15 6.56 -8.89
CA HIS A 166 -8.93 7.00 -7.52
C HIS A 166 -7.58 6.50 -7.02
N PRO A 167 -6.81 7.36 -6.33
CA PRO A 167 -5.58 6.93 -5.68
C PRO A 167 -5.90 5.91 -4.57
N LEU A 168 -5.08 4.87 -4.48
CA LEU A 168 -5.09 3.93 -3.38
C LEU A 168 -4.12 4.43 -2.30
N GLY A 169 -4.63 4.62 -1.09
CA GLY A 169 -3.79 4.79 0.09
C GLY A 169 -3.56 3.46 0.77
N VAL A 170 -2.34 3.21 1.22
CA VAL A 170 -2.03 2.10 2.11
C VAL A 170 -1.27 2.60 3.32
N LEU A 171 -1.56 2.03 4.48
CA LEU A 171 -0.87 2.38 5.71
C LEU A 171 -0.50 1.13 6.50
N ARG A 172 0.63 1.20 7.19
CA ARG A 172 1.03 0.19 8.16
C ARG A 172 1.71 0.84 9.36
N ARG A 173 1.25 0.45 10.55
CA ARG A 173 1.74 0.95 11.83
C ARG A 173 2.63 -0.07 12.51
N PHE A 174 3.74 0.41 13.04
CA PHE A 174 4.71 -0.35 13.78
C PHE A 174 4.94 0.30 15.14
N LYS A 175 4.74 -0.46 16.22
CA LYS A 175 5.08 -0.04 17.56
C LYS A 175 6.58 -0.10 17.72
N LEU A 176 7.15 0.99 18.24
CA LEU A 176 8.54 1.07 18.60
C LEU A 176 8.67 0.43 19.99
N GLY A 177 9.55 -0.56 20.11
CA GLY A 177 9.94 -1.14 21.40
C GLY A 177 10.79 -0.16 22.20
N ASP A 178 11.44 -0.67 23.24
CA ASP A 178 12.36 0.14 24.02
C ASP A 178 13.53 0.63 23.14
N LEU A 179 13.64 1.95 22.99
CA LEU A 179 14.66 2.60 22.16
C LEU A 179 16.05 2.56 22.81
N THR A 180 16.13 2.18 24.10
CA THR A 180 17.38 1.98 24.82
C THR A 180 18.04 0.64 24.49
N ASP A 181 17.29 -0.31 23.93
CA ASP A 181 17.82 -1.58 23.45
C ASP A 181 18.50 -1.37 22.07
N PRO A 182 19.78 -1.76 21.88
CA PRO A 182 20.43 -1.73 20.57
C PRO A 182 19.70 -2.57 19.52
N GLU A 183 18.89 -3.56 19.91
CA GLU A 183 18.01 -4.34 19.02
C GLU A 183 16.57 -3.81 18.92
N CYS A 184 16.29 -2.57 19.37
CA CYS A 184 14.96 -1.95 19.48
C CYS A 184 13.94 -2.58 18.53
N ARG A 185 13.11 -3.45 19.10
CA ARG A 185 12.23 -4.34 18.34
C ARG A 185 11.08 -3.56 17.75
N LEU A 186 10.93 -3.65 16.44
CA LEU A 186 9.73 -3.16 15.76
C LEU A 186 8.65 -4.25 15.84
N VAL A 187 7.48 -3.91 16.38
CA VAL A 187 6.35 -4.83 16.42
C VAL A 187 5.25 -4.28 15.52
N PRO A 188 4.87 -4.97 14.43
CA PRO A 188 3.74 -4.52 13.62
C PRO A 188 2.47 -4.57 14.47
N GLU A 189 1.69 -3.49 14.46
CA GLU A 189 0.42 -3.44 15.22
C GLU A 189 -0.64 -4.37 14.62
N SER A 190 -0.55 -4.58 13.30
CA SER A 190 -1.40 -5.49 12.54
C SER A 190 -0.55 -6.41 11.65
N PRO A 191 -0.95 -7.69 11.51
CA PRO A 191 -0.34 -8.59 10.54
C PRO A 191 -0.55 -8.11 9.09
N PHE A 192 -1.61 -7.34 8.82
CA PHE A 192 -1.99 -6.88 7.49
C PHE A 192 -1.70 -5.39 7.28
N THR A 193 -1.38 -5.03 6.03
CA THR A 193 -1.37 -3.63 5.60
C THR A 193 -2.80 -3.15 5.44
N HIS A 194 -3.12 -2.00 6.02
CA HIS A 194 -4.46 -1.45 5.95
C HIS A 194 -4.61 -0.66 4.64
N GLN A 195 -5.48 -1.15 3.77
CA GLN A 195 -5.74 -0.54 2.46
C GLN A 195 -6.99 0.35 2.53
N LEU A 196 -6.81 1.61 2.16
CA LEU A 196 -7.82 2.65 2.21
C LEU A 196 -8.73 2.60 0.98
N THR A 197 -9.66 1.64 0.99
CA THR A 197 -10.56 1.36 -0.15
C THR A 197 -11.94 1.99 -0.01
N SER A 198 -12.37 2.33 1.21
CA SER A 198 -13.71 2.88 1.45
C SER A 198 -13.86 4.31 0.95
N TRP A 199 -15.10 4.77 0.75
CA TRP A 199 -15.33 6.12 0.24
C TRP A 199 -14.85 7.23 1.20
N ARG A 200 -14.91 7.00 2.52
CA ARG A 200 -14.34 7.93 3.52
C ARG A 200 -12.82 7.93 3.41
N ASP A 201 -12.22 6.77 3.26
CA ASP A 201 -10.77 6.66 3.13
C ASP A 201 -10.27 7.33 1.84
N ARG A 202 -11.01 7.22 0.73
CA ARG A 202 -10.70 7.94 -0.52
C ARG A 202 -10.69 9.46 -0.35
N ARG A 203 -11.45 10.02 0.58
CA ARG A 203 -11.35 11.46 0.90
C ARG A 203 -10.08 11.75 1.72
N ARG A 204 -9.74 10.87 2.66
CA ARG A 204 -8.51 10.98 3.46
C ARG A 204 -7.26 10.92 2.58
N VAL A 205 -7.21 9.99 1.63
CA VAL A 205 -6.10 9.87 0.67
C VAL A 205 -5.99 11.12 -0.22
N ARG A 206 -7.12 11.70 -0.62
CA ARG A 206 -7.13 12.98 -1.35
C ARG A 206 -6.62 14.15 -0.52
N ALA A 207 -6.92 14.18 0.78
CA ALA A 207 -6.38 15.20 1.68
C ALA A 207 -4.85 15.09 1.78
N TRP A 208 -4.30 13.87 1.92
CA TRP A 208 -2.85 13.66 1.92
C TRP A 208 -2.17 14.14 0.64
N LEU A 209 -2.78 13.86 -0.52
CA LEU A 209 -2.28 14.35 -1.81
C LEU A 209 -2.30 15.88 -1.89
N SER A 210 -3.30 16.56 -1.31
CA SER A 210 -3.32 18.02 -1.29
C SER A 210 -2.32 18.63 -0.30
N GLU A 211 -2.01 17.94 0.79
CA GLU A 211 -0.99 18.36 1.75
C GLU A 211 0.40 18.28 1.12
N GLY A 212 0.74 17.18 0.45
CA GLY A 212 2.03 17.02 -0.23
C GLY A 212 2.23 17.87 -1.50
N LEU A 213 1.21 18.59 -1.97
CA LEU A 213 1.35 19.55 -3.08
C LEU A 213 1.72 20.97 -2.61
N ASN A 214 1.60 21.26 -1.30
CA ASN A 214 1.82 22.59 -0.73
C ASN A 214 3.17 22.74 0.00
N ASP A 215 3.94 21.66 0.13
CA ASP A 215 5.33 21.65 0.59
C ASP A 215 6.30 21.73 -0.60
#